data_AF-A0A849ARX3-F1
#
_entry.id   AF-A0A849ARX3-F1
#
_cell.length_a   1.000
_cell.length_b   1.000
_cell.length_c   1.000
_cell.angle_alpha   90.00
_cell.angle_beta   90.00
_cell.angle_gamma   90.00
#
_symmetry.space_group_name_H-M   'P 1'
#
loop_
_entity.id
_entity.type
_entity.pdbx_description
1 polymer ?
#
loop_
_entity_poly.entity_id
_entity_poly.type
_entity_poly.pdbx_seq_one_letter_code
_entity_poly.pdbx_strand_id
1 'polypeptide(L)' 'MHTQSHRLLPWSSAGLAALGVGLLITWAVSMYNYGVYVDEHALGGDIRPIEIILFLSGVGAVIAAMVLFVIWQRRSA' A
#
# COMPACT_ATOMS: atom_id res chain seq x y z
N MET A 1 2.87 -31.10 -19.03
CA MET A 1 3.56 -29.85 -18.65
C MET A 1 2.52 -28.83 -18.18
N HIS A 2 2.24 -28.72 -16.87
CA HIS A 2 1.61 -27.53 -16.27
C HIS A 2 1.52 -27.71 -14.74
N THR A 3 2.63 -27.44 -14.03
CA THR A 3 2.64 -27.53 -12.55
C THR A 3 3.44 -26.40 -11.90
N GLN A 4 3.71 -25.30 -12.62
CA GLN A 4 4.43 -24.13 -12.08
C GLN A 4 3.50 -23.00 -11.60
N SER A 5 2.20 -23.03 -11.94
CA SER A 5 1.27 -21.94 -11.67
C SER A 5 0.93 -21.76 -10.18
N HIS A 6 1.11 -22.78 -9.34
CA HIS A 6 0.79 -22.71 -7.90
C HIS A 6 1.86 -22.02 -7.04
N ARG A 7 3.09 -21.86 -7.52
CA ARG A 7 4.19 -21.23 -6.75
C ARG A 7 4.31 -19.71 -6.94
N LEU A 8 3.72 -19.16 -8.00
CA LEU A 8 3.86 -17.72 -8.34
C LEU A 8 2.84 -16.82 -7.60
N LEU A 9 1.68 -17.34 -7.22
CA LEU A 9 0.65 -16.58 -6.48
C LEU A 9 1.07 -16.08 -5.09
N PRO A 10 1.76 -16.87 -4.24
CA PRO A 10 2.22 -16.38 -2.94
C PRO A 10 3.21 -15.21 -3.09
N TRP A 11 4.09 -15.29 -4.09
CA TRP A 11 5.11 -14.27 -4.35
C TRP A 11 4.51 -12.95 -4.84
N SER A 12 3.47 -13.01 -5.68
CA SER A 12 2.78 -11.80 -6.12
C SER A 12 1.99 -11.12 -5.00
N SER A 13 1.37 -11.88 -4.09
CA SER A 13 0.67 -11.32 -2.91
C SER A 13 1.64 -10.64 -1.93
N ALA A 14 2.79 -11.25 -1.66
CA ALA A 14 3.83 -10.69 -0.79
C ALA A 14 4.42 -9.40 -1.38
N GLY A 15 4.69 -9.40 -2.70
CA GLY A 15 5.18 -8.21 -3.40
C GLY A 15 4.18 -7.05 -3.36
N LEU A 16 2.89 -7.34 -3.56
CA LEU A 16 1.85 -6.32 -3.51
C LEU A 16 1.65 -5.75 -2.10
N ALA A 17 1.73 -6.60 -1.08
CA ALA A 17 1.70 -6.17 0.32
C ALA A 17 2.90 -5.27 0.65
N ALA A 18 4.12 -5.66 0.23
CA ALA A 18 5.32 -4.85 0.44
C ALA A 18 5.23 -3.49 -0.27
N LEU A 19 4.72 -3.45 -1.50
CA LEU A 19 4.46 -2.21 -2.23
C LEU A 19 3.44 -1.32 -1.50
N GLY A 20 2.32 -1.91 -1.05
CA GLY A 20 1.30 -1.18 -0.30
C GLY A 20 1.83 -0.58 1.01
N VAL A 21 2.58 -1.36 1.78
CA VAL A 21 3.25 -0.88 3.00
C VAL A 21 4.27 0.22 2.67
N GLY A 22 5.06 0.07 1.61
CA GLY A 22 5.99 1.10 1.15
C GLY A 22 5.29 2.42 0.84
N LEU A 23 4.18 2.39 0.10
CA LEU A 23 3.37 3.57 -0.19
C LEU A 23 2.81 4.23 1.08
N LEU A 24 2.37 3.44 2.06
CA LEU A 24 1.88 3.96 3.34
C LEU A 24 3.00 4.58 4.19
N ILE A 25 4.21 4.03 4.14
CA ILE A 25 5.39 4.63 4.78
C ILE A 25 5.72 5.97 4.09
N THR A 26 5.76 6.00 2.76
CA THR A 26 5.99 7.24 2.00
C THR A 26 4.93 8.30 2.31
N TRP A 27 3.66 7.89 2.38
CA TRP A 27 2.56 8.75 2.83
C TRP A 27 2.81 9.32 4.23
N ALA A 28 3.12 8.46 5.21
CA ALA A 28 3.36 8.89 6.59
C ALA A 28 4.52 9.88 6.70
N VAL A 29 5.63 9.64 6.00
CA VAL A 29 6.79 10.55 5.95
C VAL A 29 6.42 11.87 5.27
N SER A 30 5.66 11.82 4.17
CA SER A 30 5.20 13.01 3.45
C SER A 30 4.30 13.89 4.30
N MET A 31 3.37 13.27 5.05
CA MET A 31 2.47 13.95 5.97
C MET A 31 3.24 14.57 7.14
N TYR A 32 4.19 13.84 7.72
CA TYR A 32 5.05 14.34 8.80
C TYR A 32 5.84 15.58 8.38
N ASN A 33 6.54 15.51 7.25
CA ASN A 33 7.33 16.63 6.74
C ASN A 33 6.46 17.85 6.41
N TYR A 34 5.22 17.62 5.96
CA TYR A 34 4.29 18.72 5.73
C TYR A 34 3.79 19.36 7.01
N GLY A 35 3.50 18.55 8.05
CA GLY A 35 3.14 19.08 9.36
C GLY A 35 4.20 20.04 9.87
N VAL A 36 5.48 19.62 9.82
CA VAL A 36 6.62 20.47 10.17
C VAL A 36 6.64 21.75 9.33
N TYR A 37 6.49 21.65 8.02
CA TYR A 37 6.49 22.82 7.14
C TYR A 37 5.35 23.80 7.44
N VAL A 38 4.14 23.29 7.67
CA VAL A 38 2.95 24.09 7.99
C VAL A 38 3.11 24.80 9.32
N ASP A 39 3.63 24.10 10.34
CA ASP A 39 3.93 24.66 11.66
C ASP A 39 4.99 25.75 11.57
N GLU A 40 6.04 25.55 10.77
CA GLU A 40 7.12 26.54 10.57
C GLU A 40 6.65 27.80 9.83
N HIS A 41 5.71 27.67 8.89
CA HIS A 41 5.29 28.76 8.01
C HIS A 41 3.95 29.39 8.41
N ALA A 42 3.39 28.99 9.56
CA ALA A 42 2.07 29.44 10.06
C ALA A 42 0.96 29.35 9.00
N LEU A 43 1.02 28.32 8.16
CA LEU A 43 0.05 28.10 7.09
C LEU A 43 -1.20 27.38 7.64
N GLY A 44 -2.32 27.54 6.94
CA GLY A 44 -3.47 26.66 7.15
C GLY A 44 -3.13 25.26 6.64
N GLY A 45 -3.31 24.24 7.48
CA GLY A 45 -3.07 22.84 7.09
C GLY A 45 -4.11 22.38 6.08
N ASP A 46 -3.77 22.42 4.80
CA ASP A 46 -4.64 21.94 3.72
C ASP A 46 -4.38 20.46 3.40
N ILE A 47 -5.43 19.75 3.00
CA ILE A 47 -5.30 18.38 2.51
C ILE A 47 -4.71 18.42 1.10
N ARG A 48 -3.52 17.84 0.91
CA ARG A 48 -2.88 17.77 -0.41
C ARG A 48 -3.39 16.56 -1.20
N PRO A 49 -3.76 16.70 -2.49
CA PRO A 49 -4.23 15.60 -3.32
C PRO A 49 -3.25 14.40 -3.38
N ILE A 50 -1.94 14.67 -3.30
CA ILE A 50 -0.91 13.62 -3.29
C ILE A 50 -1.02 12.70 -2.06
N GLU A 51 -1.42 13.24 -0.90
CA GLU A 51 -1.60 12.44 0.32
C GLU A 51 -2.76 11.46 0.16
N ILE A 52 -3.84 11.91 -0.47
CA ILE A 52 -5.02 11.06 -0.74
C ILE A 52 -4.62 9.93 -1.69
N ILE A 53 -3.88 10.22 -2.76
CA ILE A 53 -3.46 9.22 -3.75
C ILE A 53 -2.52 8.20 -3.11
N LEU A 54 -1.51 8.64 -2.36
CA LEU A 54 -0.56 7.74 -1.68
C LEU A 54 -1.27 6.85 -0.66
N PHE A 55 -2.17 7.42 0.14
CA PHE A 55 -2.95 6.66 1.12
C PHE A 55 -3.86 5.62 0.45
N LEU A 56 -4.69 6.04 -0.52
CA LEU A 56 -5.63 5.15 -1.18
C LEU A 56 -4.93 4.05 -1.99
N SER A 57 -3.82 4.36 -2.66
CA SER A 57 -3.03 3.37 -3.39
C SER A 57 -2.34 2.38 -2.44
N GLY A 58 -1.80 2.86 -1.32
CA GLY A 58 -1.19 2.02 -0.28
C GLY A 58 -2.21 1.07 0.36
N VAL A 59 -3.34 1.60 0.83
CA VAL A 59 -4.45 0.79 1.37
C VAL A 59 -4.99 -0.19 0.32
N GLY A 60 -5.21 0.28 -0.91
CA GLY A 60 -5.72 -0.54 -2.01
C GLY A 60 -4.79 -1.72 -2.34
N ALA A 61 -3.47 -1.48 -2.38
CA ALA A 61 -2.49 -2.54 -2.62
C ALA A 61 -2.46 -3.58 -1.48
N VAL A 62 -2.55 -3.15 -0.22
CA VAL A 62 -2.64 -4.07 0.94
C VAL A 62 -3.94 -4.89 0.89
N ILE A 63 -5.08 -4.28 0.61
CA ILE A 63 -6.36 -4.98 0.50
C ILE A 63 -6.31 -5.99 -0.66
N ALA A 64 -5.80 -5.59 -1.83
CA ALA A 64 -5.66 -6.47 -2.97
C ALA A 64 -4.74 -7.67 -2.64
N ALA A 65 -3.67 -7.44 -1.88
CA ALA A 65 -2.77 -8.51 -1.43
C ALA A 65 -3.49 -9.50 -0.52
N MET A 66 -4.29 -9.01 0.44
CA MET A 66 -5.12 -9.85 1.31
C MET A 66 -6.16 -10.65 0.51
N VAL A 67 -6.84 -10.04 -0.46
CA VAL A 67 -7.83 -10.72 -1.30
C VAL A 67 -7.17 -11.84 -2.11
N LEU A 68 -6.02 -11.58 -2.73
CA LEU A 68 -5.27 -12.60 -3.47
C LEU A 68 -4.83 -13.75 -2.56
N PHE A 69 -4.38 -13.43 -1.35
CA PHE A 69 -3.99 -14.42 -0.36
C PHE A 69 -5.17 -15.31 0.07
N VAL A 70 -6.34 -14.72 0.35
CA VAL A 70 -7.56 -15.47 0.72
C VAL A 70 -8.06 -16.34 -0.44
N ILE A 71 -8.06 -15.82 -1.67
CA ILE A 71 -8.42 -16.61 -2.85
C ILE A 71 -7.47 -17.80 -3.03
N TRP A 72 -6.16 -17.58 -2.84
CA TRP A 72 -5.17 -18.64 -2.90
C TRP A 72 -5.42 -19.70 -1.81
N GLN A 73 -5.63 -19.27 -0.56
CA GLN A 73 -5.90 -20.17 0.56
C GLN A 73 -7.11 -21.06 0.30
N ARG A 74 -8.21 -20.50 -0.24
CA ARG A 74 -9.42 -21.26 -0.60
C ARG A 74 -9.24 -22.26 -1.74
N ARG A 75 -8.25 -22.05 -2.62
CA ARG A 75 -7.94 -22.98 -3.73
C ARG A 75 -6.99 -24.10 -3.31
N SER A 76 -6.32 -23.95 -2.16
CA SER A 76 -5.37 -24.93 -1.62
C SER A 76 -5.95 -25.80 -0.51
N ALA A 77 -7.15 -25.47 -0.01
CA ALA A 77 -7.95 -26.29 0.90
C ALA A 77 -8.88 -27.22 0.10
#